data_AF-A0A2E8HHU0-F1
#
_entry.id   AF-A0A2E8HHU0-F1
#
_cell.length_a   1.000
_cell.length_b   1.000
_cell.length_c   1.000
_cell.angle_alpha   90.00
_cell.angle_beta   90.00
_cell.angle_gamma   90.00
#
_symmetry.space_group_name_H-M   'P 1'
#
loop_
_entity.id
_entity.type
_entity.pdbx_description
1 polymer ?
#
loop_
_entity_poly.entity_id
_entity_poly.type
_entity_poly.pdbx_seq_one_letter_code
_entity_poly.pdbx_strand_id
1 'polypeptide(L)'
;MAESSLKYYLIAADALAHDRFAEAGVALGKLVGYADKALQPLAATAAGARGIQELRRAFAPLSAKMLDTELPEGYAVAFCHMAFDNEGGHWMQPEGEIMNPYFGAGMLHCGAFKTRE
;
A
#
# COMPACT_ATOMS: atom_id res chain seq x y z
N MET A 1 8.38 -16.46 -4.21
CA MET A 1 7.12 -16.34 -3.42
C MET A 1 6.99 -14.90 -2.91
N ALA A 2 7.91 -14.41 -2.07
CA ALA A 2 7.88 -13.04 -1.54
C ALA A 2 7.94 -11.93 -2.62
N GLU A 3 8.75 -12.13 -3.67
CA GLU A 3 8.93 -11.16 -4.76
C GLU A 3 7.63 -10.89 -5.54
N SER A 4 6.82 -11.93 -5.79
CA SER A 4 5.51 -11.78 -6.45
C SER A 4 4.53 -11.00 -5.59
N SER A 5 4.53 -11.22 -4.28
CA SER A 5 3.68 -10.50 -3.33
C SER A 5 4.04 -9.02 -3.27
N LEU A 6 5.33 -8.71 -3.16
CA LEU A 6 5.81 -7.33 -3.21
C LEU A 6 5.40 -6.65 -4.52
N LYS A 7 5.58 -7.32 -5.66
CA LYS A 7 5.18 -6.77 -6.97
C LYS A 7 3.71 -6.35 -7.00
N TYR A 8 2.79 -7.22 -6.57
CA TYR A 8 1.36 -6.89 -6.60
C TYR A 8 0.97 -5.86 -5.54
N TYR A 9 1.64 -5.85 -4.39
CA TYR A 9 1.50 -4.80 -3.39
C TYR A 9 1.85 -3.41 -3.96
N LEU A 10 2.99 -3.30 -4.66
CA LEU A 10 3.45 -2.03 -5.25
C LEU A 10 2.51 -1.55 -6.36
N ILE A 11 2.01 -2.45 -7.20
CA ILE A 11 1.01 -2.11 -8.23
C ILE A 11 -0.27 -1.58 -7.57
N ALA A 12 -0.71 -2.19 -6.47
CA ALA A 12 -1.88 -1.71 -5.74
C ALA A 12 -1.64 -0.33 -5.12
N ALA A 13 -0.47 -0.11 -4.51
CA ALA A 13 -0.11 1.19 -3.94
C ALA A 13 -0.12 2.31 -5.00
N ASP A 14 0.53 2.08 -6.14
CA ASP A 14 0.56 3.04 -7.26
C ASP A 14 -0.83 3.32 -7.82
N ALA A 15 -1.63 2.28 -8.02
CA ALA A 15 -3.00 2.42 -8.51
C ALA A 15 -3.84 3.27 -7.53
N LEU A 16 -3.70 3.07 -6.22
CA LEU A 16 -4.40 3.87 -5.21
C LEU A 16 -3.93 5.32 -5.15
N ALA A 17 -2.63 5.56 -5.36
CA ALA A 17 -2.06 6.90 -5.48
C ALA A 17 -2.65 7.65 -6.68
N HIS A 18 -3.01 6.96 -7.76
CA HIS A 18 -3.62 7.55 -8.96
C HIS A 18 -5.16 7.42 -9.03
N ASP A 19 -5.83 7.15 -7.92
CA ASP A 19 -7.29 6.96 -7.86
C ASP A 19 -7.85 5.81 -8.73
N ARG A 20 -7.00 4.86 -9.15
CA ARG A 20 -7.36 3.72 -10.03
C ARG A 20 -7.89 2.53 -9.25
N PHE A 21 -9.13 2.66 -8.74
CA PHE A 21 -9.79 1.64 -7.91
C PHE A 21 -9.82 0.23 -8.53
N ALA A 22 -10.23 0.11 -9.79
CA ALA A 22 -10.37 -1.20 -10.45
C ALA A 22 -9.02 -1.92 -10.57
N GLU A 23 -7.97 -1.19 -10.90
CA GLU A 23 -6.62 -1.75 -11.00
C GLU A 23 -6.08 -2.17 -9.63
N ALA A 24 -6.28 -1.33 -8.60
CA ALA A 24 -5.91 -1.67 -7.23
C ALA A 24 -6.60 -2.96 -6.75
N GLY A 25 -7.91 -3.10 -7.01
CA GLY A 25 -8.66 -4.31 -6.67
C GLY A 25 -8.13 -5.56 -7.37
N VAL A 26 -7.81 -5.48 -8.67
CA VAL A 26 -7.21 -6.59 -9.43
C VAL A 26 -5.83 -6.96 -8.88
N ALA A 27 -4.99 -5.98 -8.57
CA ALA A 27 -3.66 -6.21 -8.02
C ALA A 27 -3.74 -6.89 -6.64
N LEU A 28 -4.64 -6.43 -5.77
CA LEU A 28 -4.89 -7.04 -4.46
C LEU A 28 -5.47 -8.46 -4.59
N GLY A 29 -6.37 -8.70 -5.54
CA GLY A 29 -6.88 -10.04 -5.83
C GLY A 29 -5.78 -11.00 -6.27
N LYS A 30 -4.81 -10.53 -7.07
CA LYS A 30 -3.61 -11.31 -7.41
C LYS A 30 -2.72 -11.53 -6.19
N LEU A 31 -2.51 -10.49 -5.36
CA LEU A 31 -1.72 -10.56 -4.14
C LEU A 31 -2.23 -11.68 -3.21
N VAL A 32 -3.55 -11.86 -3.06
CA VAL A 32 -4.14 -12.95 -2.25
C VAL A 32 -3.59 -14.33 -2.63
N GLY A 33 -3.30 -14.58 -3.91
CA GLY A 33 -2.77 -15.86 -4.39
C GLY A 33 -1.28 -16.09 -4.10
N TYR A 34 -0.52 -15.04 -3.80
CA TYR A 34 0.92 -15.11 -3.53
C TYR A 34 1.29 -14.74 -2.08
N ALA A 35 0.36 -14.09 -1.36
CA ALA A 35 0.51 -13.67 0.02
C ALA A 35 0.62 -14.88 0.97
N ASP A 36 1.38 -14.69 2.05
CA ASP A 36 1.44 -15.67 3.14
C ASP A 36 0.17 -15.63 4.01
N LYS A 37 0.09 -16.51 5.00
CA LYS A 37 -1.07 -16.61 5.90
C LYS A 37 -1.36 -15.33 6.69
N ALA A 38 -0.39 -14.44 6.87
CA ALA A 38 -0.57 -13.18 7.58
C ALA A 38 -1.09 -12.07 6.66
N LEU A 39 -0.58 -12.00 5.43
CA LEU A 39 -0.95 -10.98 4.44
C LEU A 39 -2.22 -11.33 3.66
N GLN A 40 -2.49 -12.62 3.43
CA GLN A 40 -3.62 -13.10 2.64
C GLN A 40 -4.99 -12.56 3.10
N PRO A 41 -5.38 -12.62 4.40
CA PRO A 41 -6.67 -12.09 4.84
C PRO A 41 -6.78 -10.57 4.70
N LEU A 42 -5.66 -9.85 4.87
CA LEU A 42 -5.61 -8.39 4.70
C LEU A 42 -5.79 -8.01 3.22
N ALA A 43 -5.07 -8.69 2.34
CA ALA A 43 -5.19 -8.52 0.88
C ALA A 43 -6.60 -8.87 0.39
N ALA A 44 -7.21 -9.93 0.92
CA ALA A 44 -8.57 -10.34 0.54
C ALA A 44 -9.62 -9.32 0.99
N THR A 45 -9.47 -8.78 2.20
CA THR A 45 -10.35 -7.72 2.71
C THR A 45 -10.25 -6.47 1.82
N ALA A 46 -9.04 -6.05 1.47
CA ALA A 46 -8.84 -4.90 0.60
C ALA A 46 -9.35 -5.16 -0.83
N ALA A 47 -9.14 -6.35 -1.40
CA ALA A 47 -9.66 -6.72 -2.71
C ALA A 47 -11.20 -6.77 -2.76
N GLY A 48 -11.86 -7.08 -1.64
CA GLY A 48 -13.32 -7.12 -1.51
C GLY A 48 -13.98 -5.76 -1.27
N ALA A 49 -13.21 -4.67 -1.18
CA ALA A 49 -13.74 -3.33 -0.97
C ALA A 49 -14.67 -2.91 -2.11
N ARG A 50 -15.76 -2.21 -1.78
CA ARG A 50 -16.78 -1.77 -2.76
C ARG A 50 -16.54 -0.36 -3.31
N GLY A 51 -15.53 0.33 -2.79
CA GLY A 51 -15.14 1.65 -3.26
C GLY A 51 -13.74 2.05 -2.83
N ILE A 52 -13.21 3.09 -3.45
CA ILE A 52 -11.81 3.49 -3.27
C ILE A 52 -11.47 3.88 -1.83
N GLN A 53 -12.38 4.56 -1.13
CA GLN A 53 -12.17 4.97 0.26
C GLN A 53 -12.12 3.77 1.22
N GLU A 54 -12.96 2.76 0.97
CA GLU A 54 -12.94 1.51 1.73
C GLU A 54 -11.67 0.72 1.45
N LEU A 55 -11.26 0.65 0.18
CA LEU A 55 -10.02 -0.02 -0.24
C LEU A 55 -8.81 0.63 0.43
N ARG A 56 -8.70 1.96 0.42
CA ARG A 56 -7.61 2.71 1.07
C ARG A 56 -7.49 2.40 2.56
N ARG A 57 -8.62 2.37 3.27
CA ARG A 57 -8.66 1.98 4.69
C ARG A 57 -8.20 0.54 4.91
N ALA A 58 -8.69 -0.38 4.08
CA ALA A 58 -8.28 -1.79 4.17
C ALA A 58 -6.82 -2.02 3.74
N PHE A 59 -6.24 -1.13 2.92
CA PHE A 59 -4.85 -1.18 2.49
C PHE A 59 -3.85 -0.78 3.58
N ALA A 60 -4.27 0.04 4.55
CA ALA A 60 -3.41 0.50 5.65
C ALA A 60 -2.83 -0.65 6.50
N PRO A 61 -3.65 -1.58 7.05
CA PRO A 61 -3.11 -2.70 7.84
C PRO A 61 -2.28 -3.66 6.98
N LEU A 62 -2.63 -3.83 5.69
CA LEU A 62 -1.82 -4.60 4.75
C LEU A 62 -0.43 -3.96 4.56
N SER A 63 -0.38 -2.65 4.34
CA SER A 63 0.87 -1.91 4.19
C SER A 63 1.72 -1.96 5.46
N ALA A 64 1.12 -1.75 6.62
CA ALA A 64 1.82 -1.89 7.89
C ALA A 64 2.45 -3.28 8.04
N LYS A 65 1.72 -4.35 7.67
CA LYS A 65 2.23 -5.72 7.73
C LYS A 65 3.35 -5.98 6.72
N MET A 66 3.32 -5.36 5.55
CA MET A 66 4.41 -5.45 4.57
C MET A 66 5.72 -4.85 5.09
N LEU A 67 5.66 -3.90 6.03
CA LEU A 67 6.86 -3.32 6.65
C LEU A 67 7.57 -4.24 7.64
N ASP A 68 6.91 -5.33 8.08
CA ASP A 68 7.56 -6.38 8.87
C ASP A 68 8.52 -7.23 8.00
N THR A 69 8.45 -7.08 6.67
CA THR A 69 9.34 -7.77 5.73
C THR A 69 10.60 -6.95 5.46
N GLU A 70 11.68 -7.63 5.07
CA GLU A 70 12.92 -6.96 4.72
C GLU A 70 12.70 -6.03 3.53
N LEU A 71 13.03 -4.75 3.72
CA LEU A 71 12.93 -3.72 2.69
C LEU A 71 14.00 -3.99 1.61
N PRO A 72 13.61 -4.30 0.36
CA PRO A 72 14.59 -4.52 -0.69
C PRO A 72 15.31 -3.24 -1.08
N GLU A 73 16.48 -3.38 -1.68
CA GLU A 73 17.26 -2.25 -2.19
C GLU A 73 16.48 -1.46 -3.26
N GLY A 74 16.56 -0.13 -3.21
CA GLY A 74 15.81 0.78 -4.09
C GLY A 74 14.37 1.08 -3.66
N TYR A 75 13.95 0.59 -2.49
CA TYR A 75 12.66 0.91 -1.88
C TYR A 75 12.84 1.67 -0.58
N ALA A 76 11.86 2.52 -0.27
CA ALA A 76 11.80 3.28 0.96
C ALA A 76 10.44 3.16 1.64
N VAL A 77 10.44 3.35 2.96
CA VAL A 77 9.21 3.45 3.75
C VAL A 77 8.80 4.90 3.81
N ALA A 78 7.56 5.19 3.44
CA ALA A 78 6.97 6.51 3.57
C ALA A 78 5.88 6.51 4.65
N PHE A 79 5.64 7.69 5.22
CA PHE A 79 4.64 7.92 6.25
C PHE A 79 3.89 9.21 6.00
N CYS A 80 2.57 9.16 6.20
CA CYS A 80 1.69 10.32 6.16
C CYS A 80 0.94 10.39 7.50
N HIS A 81 1.21 11.42 8.29
CA HIS A 81 0.60 11.62 9.61
C HIS A 81 -0.89 11.98 9.55
N MET A 82 -1.37 12.51 8.41
CA MET A 82 -2.78 12.91 8.23
C MET A 82 -3.69 11.78 7.76
N ALA A 83 -3.13 10.63 7.33
CA ALA A 83 -3.93 9.52 6.85
C ALA A 83 -4.83 8.98 7.97
N PHE A 84 -6.05 8.57 7.59
CA PHE A 84 -7.02 7.93 8.50
C PHE A 84 -7.31 8.75 9.75
N ASP A 85 -7.90 9.95 9.58
CA ASP A 85 -8.30 10.82 10.70
C ASP A 85 -7.15 11.17 11.67
N ASN A 86 -5.93 11.31 11.13
CA ASN A 86 -4.67 11.53 11.86
C ASN A 86 -4.14 10.34 12.68
N GLU A 87 -4.66 9.13 12.47
CA GLU A 87 -4.03 7.91 12.99
C GLU A 87 -2.66 7.66 12.33
N GLY A 88 -2.50 8.15 11.11
CA GLY A 88 -1.30 8.03 10.30
C GLY A 88 -1.25 6.72 9.53
N GLY A 89 -0.50 6.73 8.42
CA GLY A 89 -0.39 5.59 7.51
C GLY A 89 1.03 5.43 7.00
N HIS A 90 1.56 4.22 7.10
CA HIS A 90 2.86 3.85 6.56
C HIS A 90 2.70 3.00 5.31
N TRP A 91 3.58 3.15 4.33
CA TRP A 91 3.62 2.29 3.15
C TRP A 91 5.03 2.16 2.62
N MET A 92 5.25 1.14 1.80
CA MET A 92 6.49 0.94 1.07
C MET A 92 6.29 1.36 -0.40
N GLN A 93 7.28 2.03 -0.99
CA GLN A 93 7.30 2.41 -2.40
C GLN A 93 8.74 2.51 -2.91
N PRO A 94 8.98 2.58 -4.24
CA PRO A 94 10.31 2.87 -4.78
C PRO A 94 10.85 4.19 -4.24
N GLU A 95 12.17 4.29 -4.09
CA GLU A 95 12.82 5.56 -3.80
C GLU A 95 12.53 6.60 -4.89
N GLY A 96 12.51 7.88 -4.51
CA GLY A 96 12.27 8.98 -5.43
C GLY A 96 11.18 9.92 -4.94
N GLU A 97 10.05 9.94 -5.63
CA GLU A 97 8.93 10.84 -5.32
C GLU A 97 7.89 10.17 -4.43
N ILE A 98 7.32 10.92 -3.49
CA ILE A 98 6.27 10.41 -2.61
C ILE A 98 4.99 10.21 -3.44
N MET A 99 4.48 8.97 -3.44
CA MET A 99 3.20 8.60 -4.05
C MET A 99 2.28 8.04 -2.96
N ASN A 100 1.39 8.88 -2.44
CA ASN A 100 0.53 8.59 -1.30
C ASN A 100 -0.71 7.78 -1.73
N PRO A 101 -0.82 6.49 -1.36
CA PRO A 101 -1.95 5.65 -1.73
C PRO A 101 -3.25 6.03 -1.00
N TYR A 102 -3.17 6.78 0.10
CA TYR A 102 -4.29 7.03 1.02
C TYR A 102 -5.15 8.24 0.65
N PHE A 103 -4.60 9.20 -0.11
CA PHE A 103 -5.34 10.40 -0.50
C PHE A 103 -5.46 10.57 -2.02
N GLY A 104 -4.82 9.73 -2.82
CA GLY A 104 -4.94 9.77 -4.28
C GLY A 104 -4.28 10.99 -4.89
N ALA A 105 -4.73 11.35 -6.10
CA ALA A 105 -4.15 12.42 -6.89
C ALA A 105 -4.26 13.80 -6.21
N GLY A 106 -5.23 13.99 -5.30
CA GLY A 106 -5.44 15.25 -4.58
C GLY A 106 -4.35 15.58 -3.57
N MET A 107 -3.64 14.58 -3.03
CA MET A 107 -2.50 14.78 -2.11
C MET A 107 -1.40 13.75 -2.39
N LEU A 108 -1.10 13.56 -3.67
CA LEU A 108 -0.19 12.54 -4.18
C LEU A 108 1.18 12.57 -3.49
N HIS A 109 1.72 13.76 -3.25
CA HIS A 109 3.05 13.94 -2.63
C HIS A 109 3.01 14.20 -1.12
N CYS A 110 1.86 14.00 -0.47
CA CYS A 110 1.74 14.21 0.97
C CYS A 110 2.36 13.05 1.74
N GLY A 111 3.38 13.34 2.54
CA GLY A 111 4.08 12.37 3.37
C GLY A 111 5.57 12.66 3.37
N ALA A 112 6.31 11.85 4.11
CA ALA A 112 7.77 11.90 4.13
C ALA A 112 8.33 10.48 4.14
N PHE A 113 9.49 10.30 3.50
CA PHE A 113 10.25 9.07 3.68
C PHE A 113 10.77 9.02 5.11
N LYS A 114 10.67 7.84 5.72
CA LYS A 114 11.33 7.57 7.00
C LYS A 114 12.80 7.34 6.73
N THR A 115 13.65 8.18 7.32
CA THR A 115 15.09 7.97 7.35
C THR A 115 15.36 6.68 8.11
N ARG A 116 16.20 5.81 7.54
CA ARG A 116 16.69 4.61 8.22
C ARG A 116 17.74 5.06 9.24
N GLU A 117 17.35 5.18 10.51
CA GLU A 117 18.29 5.41 11.63
C GLU A 117 18.98 4.11 12.05
#